data_AF-A0A3C0CYH8-F1
#
_entry.id   AF-A0A3C0CYH8-F1
#
_cell.length_a   1.000
_cell.length_b   1.000
_cell.length_c   1.000
_cell.angle_alpha   90.00
_cell.angle_beta   90.00
_cell.angle_gamma   90.00
#
_symmetry.space_group_name_H-M   'P 1'
#
loop_
_entity.id
_entity.type
_entity.pdbx_description
1 polymer ?
#
loop_
_entity_poly.entity_id
_entity_poly.type
_entity_poly.pdbx_seq_one_letter_code
_entity_poly.pdbx_strand_id
1 'polypeptide(L)'
;MPKSNGGDMQYKQTGGLPKYAVHLDFHTMPSIYDVGRDFNAKEFAQTLSKAKVDYITVFARCNLGFAYYPTKIGTVHPGMVCEDMLGEMVSACHEQGIRVAAYFNAGIDHEHALHHREWCKVNKQGQVYNYAEMG
;
A
#
# COMPACT_ATOMS: atom_id res chain seq x y z
N MET A 1 18.89 -13.49 20.86
CA MET A 1 17.91 -12.53 20.32
C MET A 1 18.04 -11.23 21.09
N PRO A 2 18.39 -10.10 20.48
CA PRO A 2 18.34 -8.83 21.19
C PRO A 2 16.87 -8.37 21.29
N LYS A 3 16.49 -7.93 22.49
CA LYS A 3 15.17 -7.38 22.79
C LYS A 3 15.09 -5.98 22.17
N SER A 4 14.09 -5.74 21.32
CA SER A 4 13.76 -4.39 20.85
C SER A 4 13.11 -3.61 21.99
N ASN A 5 13.73 -2.49 22.36
CA ASN A 5 13.14 -1.50 23.26
C ASN A 5 11.97 -0.81 22.55
N GLY A 6 10.75 -1.33 22.74
CA GLY A 6 9.51 -0.62 22.39
C GLY A 6 9.31 0.52 23.37
N GLY A 7 9.88 1.68 23.09
CA GLY A 7 9.48 2.92 23.73
C GLY A 7 8.09 3.30 23.23
N ASP A 8 7.14 3.46 24.14
CA ASP A 8 5.80 3.94 23.84
C ASP A 8 5.86 5.33 23.21
N MET A 9 5.81 5.40 21.87
CA MET A 9 5.62 6.66 21.16
C MET A 9 4.21 7.17 21.46
N GLN A 10 4.12 8.24 22.27
CA GLN A 10 2.86 8.93 22.50
C GLN A 10 2.44 9.67 21.22
N TYR A 11 1.52 9.07 20.47
CA TYR A 11 0.88 9.69 19.32
C TYR A 11 0.01 10.87 19.78
N LYS A 12 0.35 12.08 19.33
CA LYS A 12 -0.56 13.24 19.47
C LYS A 12 -1.74 13.05 18.51
N GLN A 13 -2.80 12.41 18.98
CA GLN A 13 -4.11 12.46 18.34
C GLN A 13 -4.61 13.91 18.39
N THR A 14 -4.42 14.66 17.31
CA THR A 14 -5.05 15.97 17.16
C THR A 14 -6.53 15.74 16.92
N GLY A 15 -7.37 16.00 17.91
CA GLY A 15 -8.82 15.93 17.75
C GLY A 15 -9.28 16.81 16.59
N GLY A 16 -10.10 16.28 15.68
CA GLY A 16 -10.63 16.99 14.52
C GLY A 16 -10.53 16.21 13.20
N LEU A 17 -11.35 16.60 12.22
CA LEU A 17 -11.29 16.05 10.86
C LEU A 17 -9.99 16.49 10.14
N PRO A 18 -9.43 15.66 9.24
CA PRO A 18 -8.37 16.09 8.33
C PRO A 18 -8.72 17.35 7.57
N LYS A 19 -7.79 18.32 7.57
CA LYS A 19 -7.90 19.54 6.78
C LYS A 19 -7.26 19.36 5.40
N TYR A 20 -6.16 18.61 5.32
CA TYR A 20 -5.41 18.39 4.09
C TYR A 20 -5.09 16.91 3.94
N ALA A 21 -5.92 16.23 3.16
CA ALA A 21 -5.80 14.81 2.89
C ALA A 21 -5.18 14.55 1.51
N VAL A 22 -4.29 13.57 1.43
CA VAL A 22 -3.74 13.04 0.18
C VAL A 22 -4.11 11.56 0.05
N HIS A 23 -4.48 11.16 -1.16
CA HIS A 23 -4.55 9.75 -1.53
C HIS A 23 -3.38 9.47 -2.48
N LEU A 24 -2.40 8.68 -2.03
CA LEU A 24 -1.30 8.24 -2.87
C LEU A 24 -1.78 7.08 -3.71
N ASP A 25 -1.96 7.28 -5.01
CA ASP A 25 -2.31 6.20 -5.93
C ASP A 25 -1.04 5.43 -6.35
N PHE A 26 -0.96 4.13 -6.02
CA PHE A 26 0.27 3.35 -6.19
C PHE A 26 0.04 1.91 -6.66
N HIS A 27 0.15 1.71 -7.97
CA HIS A 27 -0.08 0.45 -8.66
C HIS A 27 1.11 0.10 -9.54
N THR A 28 1.89 -0.90 -9.14
CA THR A 28 3.14 -1.25 -9.83
C THR A 28 3.00 -2.59 -10.53
N MET A 29 3.30 -2.62 -11.84
CA MET A 29 3.30 -3.85 -12.62
C MET A 29 4.43 -4.79 -12.18
N PRO A 30 4.22 -6.12 -12.21
CA PRO A 30 5.23 -7.09 -11.77
C PRO A 30 6.51 -7.09 -12.63
N SER A 31 6.48 -6.45 -13.80
CA SER A 31 7.64 -6.25 -14.66
C SER A 31 8.55 -5.10 -14.21
N ILE A 32 8.21 -4.38 -13.14
CA ILE A 32 9.11 -3.39 -12.51
C ILE A 32 9.91 -4.13 -11.43
N TYR A 33 11.23 -4.18 -11.61
CA TYR A 33 12.11 -5.08 -10.83
C TYR A 33 12.85 -4.39 -9.68
N ASP A 34 12.59 -3.11 -9.45
CA ASP A 34 13.33 -2.28 -8.50
C ASP A 34 12.45 -1.29 -7.72
N VAL A 35 11.26 -1.75 -7.38
CA VAL A 35 10.27 -1.01 -6.58
C VAL A 35 10.87 -0.63 -5.24
N GLY A 36 10.99 0.68 -5.03
CA GLY A 36 11.52 1.26 -3.80
C GLY A 36 13.05 1.34 -3.73
N ARG A 37 13.80 1.17 -4.83
CA ARG A 37 15.28 1.22 -4.85
C ARG A 37 15.86 2.43 -4.15
N ASP A 38 15.35 3.60 -4.51
CA ASP A 38 15.81 4.89 -3.99
C ASP A 38 14.76 5.51 -3.06
N PHE A 39 13.82 4.71 -2.54
CA PHE A 39 12.77 5.21 -1.66
C PHE A 39 13.37 5.69 -0.34
N ASN A 40 12.99 6.89 0.07
CA ASN A 40 13.39 7.49 1.34
C ASN A 40 12.15 7.96 2.11
N ALA A 41 11.75 7.19 3.12
CA ALA A 41 10.56 7.48 3.90
C ALA A 41 10.63 8.82 4.66
N LYS A 42 11.83 9.24 5.08
CA LYS A 42 12.03 10.53 5.75
C LYS A 42 11.78 11.69 4.80
N GLU A 43 12.34 11.63 3.58
CA GLU A 43 12.08 12.65 2.56
C GLU A 43 10.61 12.68 2.15
N PHE A 44 9.99 11.51 2.01
CA PHE A 44 8.55 11.37 1.75
C PHE A 44 7.71 12.10 2.82
N ALA A 45 7.89 11.78 4.10
CA ALA A 45 7.14 12.39 5.18
C ALA A 45 7.45 13.89 5.36
N GLN A 46 8.71 14.30 5.17
CA GLN A 46 9.09 15.71 5.19
C GLN A 46 8.41 16.52 4.08
N THR A 47 8.26 15.93 2.90
CA THR A 47 7.57 16.56 1.76
C THR A 47 6.10 16.79 2.09
N LEU A 48 5.42 15.79 2.64
CA LEU A 48 4.02 15.90 3.09
C LEU A 48 3.86 16.95 4.20
N SER A 49 4.76 16.95 5.19
CA SER A 49 4.78 17.90 6.30
C SER A 49 4.95 19.35 5.82
N LYS A 50 5.90 19.60 4.91
CA LYS A 50 6.10 20.92 4.27
C LYS A 50 4.86 21.37 3.50
N ALA A 51 4.14 20.44 2.87
CA ALA A 51 2.88 20.69 2.18
C ALA A 51 1.67 20.83 3.13
N LYS A 52 1.87 20.73 4.46
CA LYS A 52 0.84 20.80 5.50
C LYS A 52 -0.22 19.69 5.42
N VAL A 53 0.13 18.55 4.81
CA VAL A 53 -0.72 17.35 4.80
C VAL A 53 -0.86 16.82 6.22
N ASP A 54 -2.09 16.57 6.67
CA ASP A 54 -2.38 16.05 8.01
C ASP A 54 -3.05 14.66 8.01
N TYR A 55 -3.28 14.12 6.81
CA TYR A 55 -3.77 12.77 6.57
C TYR A 55 -3.33 12.25 5.20
N ILE A 56 -2.83 11.02 5.14
CA ILE A 56 -2.49 10.36 3.88
C ILE A 56 -3.03 8.93 3.84
N THR A 57 -3.55 8.53 2.68
CA THR A 57 -3.76 7.12 2.36
C THR A 57 -2.56 6.60 1.57
N VAL A 58 -1.91 5.55 2.06
CA VAL A 58 -0.78 4.86 1.41
C VAL A 58 -1.14 3.41 1.13
N PHE A 59 -0.47 2.77 0.18
CA PHE A 59 -0.87 1.45 -0.31
C PHE A 59 -0.22 0.32 0.48
N ALA A 60 -1.04 -0.49 1.15
CA ALA A 60 -0.62 -1.79 1.67
C ALA A 60 -0.69 -2.85 0.58
N ARG A 61 -1.81 -2.89 -0.16
CA ARG A 61 -2.06 -3.87 -1.21
C ARG A 61 -2.87 -3.28 -2.35
N CYS A 62 -2.37 -3.40 -3.58
CA CYS A 62 -2.99 -2.82 -4.78
C CYS A 62 -3.93 -3.80 -5.51
N ASN A 63 -4.67 -3.30 -6.52
CA ASN A 63 -5.57 -4.11 -7.36
C ASN A 63 -4.86 -5.12 -8.28
N LEU A 64 -3.54 -5.01 -8.44
CA LEU A 64 -2.76 -6.04 -9.12
C LEU A 64 -2.58 -7.28 -8.23
N GLY A 65 -2.89 -7.18 -6.94
CA GLY A 65 -2.84 -8.29 -5.98
C GLY A 65 -1.62 -8.28 -5.06
N PHE A 66 -0.66 -7.39 -5.33
CA PHE A 66 0.61 -7.34 -4.61
C PHE A 66 0.57 -6.46 -3.36
N ALA A 67 1.26 -6.93 -2.32
CA ALA A 67 1.53 -6.24 -1.07
C ALA A 67 2.90 -5.53 -1.11
N TYR A 68 2.99 -4.37 -0.45
CA TYR A 68 4.22 -3.56 -0.33
C TYR A 68 4.81 -3.59 1.09
N TYR A 69 4.59 -4.72 1.78
CA TYR A 69 5.04 -4.99 3.14
C TYR A 69 5.27 -6.49 3.33
N PRO A 70 6.13 -6.91 4.29
CA PRO A 70 6.36 -8.33 4.56
C PRO A 70 5.09 -9.01 5.06
N THR A 71 4.71 -10.11 4.41
CA THR A 71 3.50 -10.86 4.78
C THR A 71 3.70 -12.36 4.57
N LYS A 72 2.99 -13.16 5.37
CA LYS A 72 2.94 -14.64 5.25
C LYS A 72 1.73 -15.14 4.48
N ILE A 73 0.73 -14.28 4.27
CA ILE A 73 -0.58 -14.67 3.72
C ILE A 73 -0.88 -14.02 2.37
N GLY A 74 -0.20 -12.93 2.03
CA GLY A 74 -0.37 -12.23 0.75
C GLY A 74 0.85 -12.38 -0.15
N THR A 75 0.71 -11.95 -1.40
CA THR A 75 1.82 -11.94 -2.36
C THR A 75 2.57 -10.62 -2.27
N VAL A 76 3.82 -10.63 -1.82
CA VAL A 76 4.69 -9.44 -1.86
C VAL A 76 5.01 -9.12 -3.32
N HIS A 77 5.05 -7.83 -3.68
CA HIS A 77 5.40 -7.42 -5.04
C HIS A 77 6.81 -7.95 -5.41
N PRO A 78 6.97 -8.67 -6.55
CA PRO A 78 8.18 -9.44 -6.84
C PRO A 78 9.43 -8.55 -7.07
N GLY A 79 9.23 -7.31 -7.51
CA GLY A 79 10.30 -6.33 -7.70
C GLY A 79 10.63 -5.46 -6.49
N MET A 80 10.13 -5.78 -5.30
CA MET A 80 10.46 -4.99 -4.09
C MET A 80 11.94 -5.14 -3.75
N VAL A 81 12.61 -4.01 -3.64
CA VAL A 81 13.98 -3.95 -3.09
C VAL A 81 14.02 -3.27 -1.73
N CYS A 82 13.00 -2.47 -1.40
CA CYS A 82 12.70 -2.06 -0.03
C CYS A 82 11.88 -3.17 0.65
N GLU A 83 12.32 -3.67 1.80
CA GLU A 83 11.67 -4.82 2.46
C GLU A 83 10.27 -4.46 3.01
N ASP A 84 10.10 -3.28 3.60
CA ASP A 84 8.85 -2.85 4.25
C ASP A 84 8.51 -1.39 3.95
N MET A 85 8.18 -1.12 2.69
CA MET A 85 7.87 0.22 2.22
C MET A 85 6.65 0.83 2.93
N LEU A 86 5.61 0.02 3.19
CA LEU A 86 4.44 0.47 3.97
C LEU A 86 4.83 0.85 5.40
N GLY A 87 5.56 -0.03 6.09
CA GLY A 87 5.97 0.20 7.49
C GLY A 87 6.84 1.45 7.62
N GLU A 88 7.77 1.66 6.69
CA GLU A 88 8.61 2.85 6.63
C GLU A 88 7.79 4.12 6.38
N MET A 89 6.85 4.12 5.43
CA MET A 89 5.94 5.26 5.19
C MET A 89 5.11 5.59 6.43
N VAL A 90 4.50 4.59 7.05
CA VAL A 90 3.66 4.75 8.25
C VAL A 90 4.48 5.38 9.38
N SER A 91 5.68 4.84 9.63
CA SER A 91 6.54 5.30 10.72
C SER A 91 7.00 6.74 10.50
N ALA A 92 7.49 7.08 9.31
CA ALA A 92 7.97 8.43 8.99
C ALA A 92 6.84 9.47 9.02
N CYS A 93 5.64 9.14 8.52
CA CYS A 93 4.47 10.03 8.61
C CYS A 93 4.07 10.29 10.06
N HIS A 94 4.05 9.24 10.88
CA HIS A 94 3.73 9.37 12.30
C HIS A 94 4.72 10.25 13.07
N GLU A 95 6.02 10.17 12.77
CA GLU A 95 7.03 11.08 13.33
C GLU A 95 6.76 12.56 13.00
N GLN A 96 6.10 12.83 11.88
CA GLN A 96 5.69 14.18 11.45
C GLN A 96 4.28 14.57 11.95
N GLY A 97 3.61 13.71 12.74
CA GLY A 97 2.23 13.93 13.19
C GLY A 97 1.18 13.80 12.09
N ILE A 98 1.51 13.13 10.98
CA ILE A 98 0.60 12.90 9.85
C ILE A 98 -0.15 11.59 10.10
N ARG A 99 -1.48 11.64 10.02
CA ARG A 99 -2.31 10.43 10.14
C ARG A 99 -2.22 9.60 8.88
N VAL A 100 -2.21 8.28 9.03
CA VAL A 100 -2.08 7.36 7.89
C VAL A 100 -3.25 6.39 7.84
N ALA A 101 -3.79 6.16 6.65
CA ALA A 101 -4.61 5.01 6.33
C ALA A 101 -3.90 4.10 5.35
N ALA A 102 -3.94 2.80 5.61
CA ALA A 102 -3.45 1.77 4.71
C ALA A 102 -4.57 1.38 3.74
N TYR A 103 -4.42 1.69 2.47
CA TYR A 103 -5.28 1.19 1.41
C TYR A 103 -5.03 -0.31 1.22
N PHE A 104 -6.12 -1.06 1.24
CA PHE A 104 -6.12 -2.50 1.03
C PHE A 104 -7.20 -2.86 0.02
N ASN A 105 -6.79 -3.30 -1.17
CA ASN A 105 -7.73 -3.80 -2.16
C ASN A 105 -8.17 -5.24 -1.83
N ALA A 106 -9.48 -5.42 -1.70
CA ALA A 106 -10.12 -6.72 -1.48
C ALA A 106 -10.95 -7.21 -2.69
N GLY A 107 -11.08 -6.38 -3.73
CA GLY A 107 -11.93 -6.65 -4.90
C GLY A 107 -11.15 -7.17 -6.10
N ILE A 108 -10.92 -6.29 -7.08
CA ILE A 108 -10.23 -6.62 -8.34
C ILE A 108 -8.78 -7.00 -8.03
N ASP A 109 -8.37 -8.22 -8.36
CA ASP A 109 -7.10 -8.79 -7.93
C ASP A 109 -6.48 -9.63 -9.04
N HIS A 110 -5.55 -9.03 -9.78
CA HIS A 110 -5.02 -9.65 -11.00
C HIS A 110 -4.17 -10.89 -10.70
N GLU A 111 -3.27 -10.80 -9.73
CA GLU A 111 -2.38 -11.91 -9.36
C GLU A 111 -3.17 -13.09 -8.81
N HIS A 112 -4.15 -12.85 -7.94
CA HIS A 112 -5.00 -13.96 -7.49
C HIS A 112 -5.90 -14.49 -8.60
N ALA A 113 -6.43 -13.64 -9.49
CA ALA A 113 -7.24 -14.12 -10.60
C ALA A 113 -6.44 -15.01 -11.59
N LEU A 114 -5.14 -14.76 -11.71
CA LEU A 114 -4.23 -15.55 -12.53
C LEU A 114 -4.00 -16.96 -11.95
N HIS A 115 -3.77 -17.06 -10.63
CA HIS A 115 -3.45 -18.34 -9.97
C HIS A 115 -4.67 -19.10 -9.44
N HIS A 116 -5.72 -18.38 -9.08
CA HIS A 116 -6.94 -18.89 -8.45
C HIS A 116 -8.18 -18.47 -9.23
N ARG A 117 -8.29 -19.03 -10.43
CA ARG A 117 -9.37 -18.73 -11.36
C ARG A 117 -10.75 -19.04 -10.78
N GLU A 118 -10.82 -19.99 -9.86
CA GLU A 118 -12.00 -20.40 -9.10
C GLU A 118 -12.47 -19.36 -8.09
N TRP A 119 -11.63 -18.37 -7.73
CA TRP A 119 -12.04 -17.24 -6.89
C TRP A 119 -12.69 -16.12 -7.69
N CYS A 120 -12.56 -16.12 -9.01
CA CYS A 120 -13.09 -15.06 -9.85
C CYS A 120 -14.61 -15.18 -10.04
N LYS A 121 -15.28 -14.02 -10.11
CA LYS A 121 -16.60 -13.96 -10.74
C LYS A 121 -16.46 -14.31 -12.23
N VAL A 122 -17.33 -15.19 -12.71
CA VAL A 122 -17.37 -15.60 -14.12
C VAL A 122 -18.74 -15.36 -14.75
N ASN A 123 -18.75 -15.09 -16.05
CA ASN A 123 -19.99 -15.09 -16.83
C ASN A 123 -20.47 -16.53 -17.12
N LYS A 124 -21.61 -16.67 -17.82
CA LYS A 124 -22.20 -17.99 -18.17
C LYS A 124 -21.28 -18.86 -19.02
N GLN A 125 -20.33 -18.25 -19.72
CA GLN A 125 -19.33 -18.91 -20.56
C GLN A 125 -18.03 -19.21 -19.80
N GLY A 126 -17.98 -18.93 -18.51
CA GLY A 126 -16.82 -19.18 -17.66
C GLY A 126 -15.71 -18.12 -17.76
N GLN A 127 -15.94 -16.97 -18.40
CA GLN A 127 -14.93 -15.92 -18.58
C GLN A 127 -14.91 -14.94 -17.39
N VAL A 128 -13.71 -14.51 -16.93
CA VAL A 128 -13.57 -13.39 -15.95
C VAL A 128 -13.91 -12.06 -16.63
N TYR A 129 -13.34 -11.84 -17.81
CA TYR A 129 -13.52 -10.64 -18.61
C TYR A 129 -14.53 -10.93 -19.71
N ASN A 130 -15.59 -10.12 -19.80
CA ASN A 130 -16.57 -10.24 -20.87
C ASN A 130 -16.08 -9.52 -22.12
N TYR A 131 -15.25 -10.18 -22.92
CA TYR A 131 -14.68 -9.60 -24.13
C TYR A 131 -15.73 -9.20 -25.18
N ALA A 132 -16.94 -9.79 -25.14
CA ALA A 132 -18.02 -9.44 -26.07
C ALA A 132 -18.65 -8.07 -25.79
N GLU A 133 -18.43 -7.52 -24.59
CA GLU A 133 -18.93 -6.20 -24.15
C GLU A 133 -17.79 -5.18 -23.98
N MET A 134 -16.54 -5.59 -24.21
CA MET A 134 -15.41 -4.67 -24.31
C MET A 134 -15.44 -4.05 -25.70
N GLY A 135 -15.95 -2.82 -25.79
CA GLY A 135 -16.12 -2.07 -27.04
C GLY A 135 -14.85 -1.88 -27.85
#